data_AF-A0A7J5G7S8-F1
#
_entry.id   AF-A0A7J5G7S8-F1
#
_cell.length_a   1.000
_cell.length_b   1.000
_cell.length_c   1.000
_cell.angle_alpha   90.00
_cell.angle_beta   90.00
_cell.angle_gamma   90.00
#
_symmetry.space_group_name_H-M   'P 1'
#
loop_
_entity.id
_entity.type
_entity.pdbx_description
1 polymer ?
#
loop_
_entity_poly.entity_id
_entity_poly.type
_entity_poly.pdbx_seq_one_letter_code
_entity_poly.pdbx_strand_id
1 'polypeptide(L)'
;MFLKAVIEKPLLNNEPEVLHLFVQIINEITSCMSEDELRGCMNSLIVRYPYFKLFFDYGFGHNHMWVKASGSLERLILVEF
;
A
#
# COMPACT_ATOMS: atom_id res chain seq x y z
N MET A 1 19.20 2.60 -4.93
CA MET A 1 18.58 1.89 -3.78
C MET A 1 17.40 1.13 -4.34
N PHE A 2 17.13 -0.10 -3.90
CA PHE A 2 16.02 -0.89 -4.41
C PHE A 2 14.88 -0.86 -3.38
N LEU A 3 13.65 -0.60 -3.84
CA LEU A 3 12.46 -0.76 -3.00
C LEU A 3 12.34 -2.23 -2.56
N LYS A 4 12.13 -2.46 -1.28
CA LYS A 4 11.93 -3.80 -0.72
C LYS A 4 10.58 -3.87 -0.03
N ALA A 5 9.63 -4.52 -0.67
CA ALA A 5 8.30 -4.76 -0.15
C ALA A 5 8.23 -6.07 0.66
N VAL A 6 7.64 -6.02 1.84
CA VAL A 6 7.37 -7.16 2.72
C VAL A 6 5.88 -7.17 3.03
N ILE A 7 5.20 -8.27 2.67
CA ILE A 7 3.84 -8.55 3.14
C ILE A 7 3.98 -9.10 4.56
N GLU A 8 3.69 -8.27 5.56
CA GLU A 8 3.84 -8.64 6.97
C GLU A 8 2.70 -9.53 7.46
N LYS A 9 1.51 -9.40 6.85
CA LYS A 9 0.33 -10.22 7.19
C LYS A 9 -0.51 -10.56 5.96
N PRO A 10 -1.12 -11.75 5.90
CA PRO A 10 -2.05 -12.10 4.86
C PRO A 10 -3.38 -11.34 5.01
N LEU A 11 -4.03 -11.03 3.89
CA LEU A 11 -5.39 -10.53 3.87
C LEU A 11 -6.37 -11.71 3.86
N LEU A 12 -7.08 -11.97 4.96
CA LEU A 12 -7.93 -13.17 5.12
C LEU A 12 -9.43 -12.81 5.07
N ASN A 13 -10.24 -13.57 4.32
CA ASN A 13 -11.71 -13.48 4.30
C ASN A 13 -12.27 -12.05 4.10
N ASN A 14 -11.68 -11.29 3.18
CA ASN A 14 -12.11 -9.92 2.88
C ASN A 14 -13.02 -9.86 1.66
N GLU A 15 -13.81 -8.78 1.57
CA GLU A 15 -14.67 -8.49 0.42
C GLU A 15 -13.87 -8.37 -0.89
N PRO A 16 -14.45 -8.72 -2.06
CA PRO A 16 -13.76 -8.67 -3.35
C PRO A 16 -13.10 -7.31 -3.67
N GLU A 17 -13.73 -6.21 -3.29
CA GLU A 17 -13.23 -4.85 -3.51
C GLU A 17 -11.96 -4.58 -2.71
N VAL A 18 -11.88 -5.10 -1.48
CA VAL A 18 -10.71 -4.96 -0.62
C VAL A 18 -9.55 -5.78 -1.18
N LEU A 19 -9.82 -6.99 -1.65
CA LEU A 19 -8.82 -7.86 -2.31
C LEU A 19 -8.30 -7.23 -3.60
N HIS A 20 -9.20 -6.69 -4.44
CA HIS A 20 -8.83 -5.98 -5.66
C HIS A 20 -7.92 -4.80 -5.35
N LEU A 21 -8.29 -3.96 -4.37
CA LEU A 21 -7.50 -2.80 -4.00
C LEU A 21 -6.13 -3.18 -3.41
N PHE A 22 -6.06 -4.25 -2.61
CA PHE A 22 -4.81 -4.78 -2.09
C PHE A 22 -3.85 -5.23 -3.22
N VAL A 23 -4.38 -5.90 -4.24
CA VAL A 23 -3.61 -6.26 -5.45
C VAL A 23 -3.13 -5.01 -6.20
N GLN A 24 -3.96 -3.98 -6.32
CA GLN A 24 -3.54 -2.72 -6.95
C GLN A 24 -2.41 -2.04 -6.17
N ILE A 25 -2.45 -2.04 -4.84
CA ILE A 25 -1.35 -1.52 -4.00
C ILE A 25 -0.04 -2.27 -4.30
N ILE A 26 -0.08 -3.61 -4.34
CA ILE A 26 1.10 -4.43 -4.65
C ILE A 26 1.63 -4.12 -6.06
N ASN A 27 0.74 -3.99 -7.04
CA ASN A 27 1.14 -3.67 -8.41
C ASN A 27 1.82 -2.31 -8.52
N GLU A 28 1.28 -1.27 -7.87
CA GLU A 28 1.87 0.07 -7.84
C GLU A 28 3.23 0.06 -7.11
N ILE A 29 3.37 -0.71 -6.01
CA ILE A 29 4.68 -0.85 -5.34
C ILE A 29 5.70 -1.54 -6.26
N THR A 30 5.28 -2.59 -6.96
CA THR A 30 6.15 -3.41 -7.82
C THR A 30 6.58 -2.68 -9.10
N SER A 31 5.79 -1.70 -9.57
CA SER A 31 6.11 -0.89 -10.75
C SER A 31 7.08 0.26 -10.47
N CYS A 32 7.31 0.59 -9.19
CA CYS A 32 8.17 1.70 -8.79
C CYS A 32 9.62 1.27 -8.58
N MET A 33 10.56 2.17 -8.90
CA MET A 33 12.00 1.97 -8.71
C MET A 33 12.60 2.96 -7.70
N SER A 34 11.85 3.98 -7.29
CA SER A 34 12.27 5.04 -6.37
C SER A 34 11.18 5.45 -5.39
N GLU A 35 11.56 6.12 -4.31
CA GLU A 35 10.62 6.68 -3.33
C GLU A 35 9.66 7.72 -3.98
N ASP A 36 10.19 8.58 -4.85
CA ASP A 36 9.39 9.62 -5.51
C ASP A 36 8.31 9.04 -6.42
N GLU A 37 8.65 8.00 -7.20
CA GLU A 37 7.69 7.25 -8.00
C GLU A 37 6.64 6.58 -7.12
N LEU A 38 7.05 5.93 -6.03
CA LEU A 38 6.13 5.27 -5.10
C LEU A 38 5.12 6.26 -4.50
N ARG A 39 5.58 7.45 -4.10
CA ARG A 39 4.69 8.53 -3.62
C ARG A 39 3.69 8.95 -4.69
N GLY A 40 4.15 9.14 -5.93
CA GLY A 40 3.31 9.50 -7.07
C GLY A 40 2.26 8.44 -7.40
N CYS A 41 2.66 7.18 -7.44
CA CYS A 41 1.79 6.03 -7.70
C CYS A 41 0.74 5.87 -6.61
N MET A 42 1.12 5.94 -5.33
CA MET A 42 0.16 5.83 -4.21
C MET A 42 -0.85 6.98 -4.19
N ASN A 43 -0.42 8.21 -4.49
CA ASN A 43 -1.33 9.35 -4.62
C ASN A 43 -2.31 9.15 -5.78
N SER A 44 -1.82 8.68 -6.93
CA SER A 44 -2.65 8.36 -8.10
C SER A 44 -3.65 7.24 -7.80
N LEU A 45 -3.25 6.26 -6.98
CA LEU A 45 -4.09 5.16 -6.56
C LEU A 45 -5.28 5.63 -5.71
N ILE A 46 -5.09 6.58 -4.79
CA ILE A 46 -6.22 7.19 -4.03
C ILE A 46 -7.18 7.90 -4.99
N VAL A 47 -6.66 8.64 -5.98
CA VAL A 47 -7.50 9.37 -6.95
C VAL A 47 -8.30 8.39 -7.80
N ARG A 48 -7.68 7.28 -8.24
CA ARG A 48 -8.34 6.22 -9.03
C ARG A 48 -9.37 5.43 -8.23
N TYR A 49 -9.14 5.25 -6.92
CA TYR A 49 -10.01 4.52 -6.02
C TYR A 49 -10.42 5.40 -4.82
N PRO A 50 -11.45 6.25 -4.96
CA PRO A 50 -11.88 7.17 -3.89
C PRO A 50 -12.25 6.47 -2.56
N TYR A 51 -12.63 5.20 -2.62
CA TYR A 51 -12.92 4.35 -1.47
C TYR A 51 -11.67 3.79 -0.77
N PHE A 52 -10.46 4.12 -1.23
CA PHE A 52 -9.21 3.58 -0.67
C PHE A 52 -9.16 3.71 0.84
N LYS A 53 -9.44 4.91 1.35
CA LYS A 53 -9.36 5.24 2.79
C LYS A 53 -10.42 4.56 3.65
N LEU A 54 -11.46 3.98 3.04
CA LEU A 54 -12.42 3.15 3.77
C LEU A 54 -11.79 1.81 4.20
N PHE A 55 -10.85 1.30 3.42
CA PHE A 55 -10.28 -0.04 3.62
C PHE A 55 -8.84 -0.03 4.09
N PHE A 56 -8.04 0.94 3.62
CA PHE A 56 -6.62 1.01 3.90
C PHE A 56 -6.16 2.41 4.30
N ASP A 57 -5.23 2.44 5.22
CA ASP A 57 -4.38 3.59 5.48
C ASP A 57 -2.96 3.30 4.98
N TYR A 58 -2.27 4.35 4.56
CA TYR A 58 -0.83 4.28 4.31
C TYR A 58 -0.17 5.57 4.78
N GLY A 59 1.14 5.49 4.96
CA GLY A 59 1.97 6.64 5.26
C GLY A 59 3.42 6.38 4.92
N PHE A 60 4.21 7.45 4.96
CA PHE A 60 5.64 7.41 4.70
C PHE A 60 6.39 7.88 5.94
N GLY A 61 7.36 7.08 6.38
CA GLY A 61 8.40 7.48 7.32
C GLY A 61 9.63 8.02 6.59
N HIS A 62 10.76 8.08 7.30
CA HIS A 62 12.02 8.60 6.75
C HIS A 62 12.62 7.72 5.65
N ASN A 63 12.48 6.40 5.76
CA ASN A 63 13.11 5.39 4.90
C ASN A 63 12.17 4.22 4.57
N HIS A 64 10.87 4.42 4.76
CA HIS A 64 9.89 3.38 4.50
C HIS A 64 8.50 3.95 4.23
N MET A 65 7.68 3.15 3.56
CA MET A 65 6.23 3.28 3.47
C MET A 65 5.58 2.13 4.24
N TRP A 66 4.43 2.38 4.85
CA TRP A 66 3.60 1.34 5.44
C TRP A 66 2.18 1.39 4.88
N VAL A 67 1.52 0.24 4.80
CA VAL A 67 0.10 0.08 4.51
C VAL A 67 -0.53 -0.76 5.60
N LYS A 68 -1.71 -0.37 6.09
CA LYS A 68 -2.47 -1.07 7.12
C LYS A 68 -3.96 -1.06 6.77
N ALA A 69 -4.72 -1.97 7.36
CA ALA A 69 -6.18 -1.87 7.30
C ALA A 69 -6.65 -0.60 8.01
N SER A 70 -7.64 0.08 7.45
CA SER A 70 -8.21 1.30 8.03
C SER A 70 -8.71 1.04 9.44
N GLY A 71 -8.38 1.92 10.38
CA GLY A 71 -8.70 1.75 11.81
C GLY A 71 -7.90 0.67 12.55
N SER A 72 -7.02 -0.08 11.87
CA SER A 72 -6.11 -1.04 12.51
C SER A 72 -4.79 -0.39 12.91
N LEU A 73 -4.14 -0.96 13.91
CA LEU A 73 -2.73 -0.69 14.24
C LEU A 73 -1.78 -1.65 13.52
N GLU A 74 -2.31 -2.74 12.96
CA GLU A 74 -1.52 -3.79 12.35
C GLU A 74 -1.18 -3.45 10.91
N ARG A 75 0.12 -3.38 10.61
CA ARG A 75 0.63 -3.21 9.26
C ARG A 75 0.44 -4.49 8.45
N LEU A 76 0.10 -4.31 7.18
CA LEU A 76 -0.07 -5.35 6.19
C LEU A 76 1.12 -5.40 5.24
N ILE A 77 1.62 -4.24 4.82
CA ILE A 77 2.75 -4.11 3.92
C ILE A 77 3.74 -3.09 4.50
N LEU A 78 5.02 -3.44 4.49
CA LEU A 78 6.14 -2.53 4.71
C LEU A 78 6.95 -2.43 3.42
N VAL A 79 7.28 -1.23 2.97
CA VAL A 79 8.20 -1.00 1.84
C VAL A 79 9.39 -0.20 2.33
N GLU A 80 10.57 -0.79 2.36
CA GLU A 80 11.83 -0.13 2.70
C GLU A 80 12.45 0.45 1.43
N PHE A 81 12.99 1.66 1.50
CA PHE A 81 13.60 2.34 0.35
C PHE A 81 14.85 3.11 0.71
#